data_AF-A0A158A7P2-F1
#
_entry.id   AF-A0A158A7P2-F1
#
_cell.length_a   1.000
_cell.length_b   1.000
_cell.length_c   1.000
_cell.angle_alpha   90.00
_cell.angle_beta   90.00
_cell.angle_gamma   90.00
#
_symmetry.space_group_name_H-M   'P 1'
#
loop_
_entity.id
_entity.type
_entity.pdbx_description
1 polymer ?
#
loop_
_entity_poly.entity_id
_entity_poly.type
_entity_poly.pdbx_seq_one_letter_code
_entity_poly.pdbx_strand_id
1 'polypeptide(L)'
;MSRLVVVSNRVATPTETKGSAGGLAVGVFGALKDSGGVWFGWSGDVVSETVANQGPKLEQDGAVTFATVGLPKKDYDQYYRGFSNAMLWPVFHYRNDLAVYEREEYAGYRRVNAWLAHKLIKLLEPDDIIWVHDYHMIPFAEALRSAGITNRIGFFLHIPFPSPQILLNIPPHEELVKSLCCYDVVGFQTESDRVAFHDYIIRHAHGTATPDGHVEAFGRKLRTNVYRIGVFPDEIAEQAERGEARQDVMDLKQSLEGRKLIMSVDRLDYSKGLVERFRAFEHFLEKSPEWRGNVTLVQIAPPTRADVETYQQIRQNLEYEAGRINGRYSGLDYTPIRYLNQRYDRWKLMSLFRESQIGLVTPLRDGMNLVAKEYVAAQNPGDPGVLVLSQFAGAADEMTGAVMVNPHDIVGTSEAIGRALAMPLAERQERHETNMTALRKNNLGVWRDDFLRDLRGDAKP
;
A
#
# COMPACT_ATOMS: atom_id res chain seq x y z
N MET A 1 11.87 27.98 3.34
CA MET A 1 10.77 27.11 2.87
C MET A 1 9.97 26.72 4.10
N SER A 2 8.64 26.73 4.00
CA SER A 2 7.76 26.20 5.04
C SER A 2 8.16 24.78 5.44
N ARG A 3 8.16 24.50 6.73
CA ARG A 3 8.45 23.17 7.27
C ARG A 3 7.32 22.20 6.92
N LEU A 4 7.69 20.96 6.56
CA LEU A 4 6.73 19.90 6.25
C LEU A 4 6.38 19.13 7.53
N VAL A 5 5.08 18.97 7.78
CA VAL A 5 4.53 18.19 8.89
C VAL A 5 3.75 17.01 8.31
N VAL A 6 4.36 15.83 8.35
CA VAL A 6 3.71 14.59 7.89
C VAL A 6 2.95 13.95 9.02
N VAL A 7 1.70 13.60 8.77
CA VAL A 7 0.82 12.89 9.70
C VAL A 7 0.42 11.56 9.09
N SER A 8 0.71 10.45 9.76
CA SER A 8 0.26 9.12 9.36
C SER A 8 -0.14 8.31 10.58
N ASN A 9 -0.94 7.26 10.37
CA ASN A 9 -1.29 6.38 11.48
C ASN A 9 -0.05 5.76 12.11
N ARG A 10 0.81 5.10 11.33
CA ARG A 10 2.06 4.50 11.80
C ARG A 10 3.22 5.42 11.46
N VAL A 11 4.06 5.72 12.45
CA VAL A 11 5.37 6.35 12.25
C VAL A 11 6.42 5.23 12.25
N ALA A 12 7.24 5.17 11.20
CA ALA A 12 8.37 4.25 11.18
C ALA A 12 9.48 4.78 12.10
N THR A 13 10.14 3.90 12.85
CA THR A 13 11.28 4.32 13.67
C THR A 13 12.47 4.77 12.80
N PRO A 14 13.42 5.55 13.34
CA PRO A 14 14.66 5.89 12.63
C PRO A 14 15.45 4.67 12.15
N THR A 15 15.34 3.52 12.82
CA THR A 15 15.95 2.26 12.37
C THR A 15 15.14 1.57 11.27
N GLU A 16 13.81 1.57 11.35
CA GLU A 16 12.93 1.02 10.30
C GLU A 16 13.06 1.82 8.97
N THR A 17 13.20 3.14 9.06
CA THR A 17 13.42 4.03 7.90
C THR A 17 14.79 3.82 7.23
N LYS A 18 15.79 3.31 7.97
CA LYS A 18 17.14 3.02 7.45
C LYS A 18 17.31 1.60 6.89
N GLY A 19 16.40 0.66 7.15
CA GLY A 19 16.64 -0.77 6.84
C GLY A 19 15.50 -1.61 6.25
N SER A 20 14.23 -1.21 6.40
CA SER A 20 13.13 -2.17 6.16
C SER A 20 11.74 -1.56 5.90
N ALA A 21 11.68 -0.25 5.64
CA ALA A 21 10.42 0.46 5.44
C ALA A 21 9.64 0.00 4.19
N GLY A 22 8.32 -0.19 4.35
CA GLY A 22 7.38 -0.23 3.21
C GLY A 22 7.29 1.14 2.52
N GLY A 23 6.85 1.17 1.26
CA GLY A 23 7.10 2.36 0.42
C GLY A 23 6.46 3.68 0.84
N LEU A 24 5.42 3.69 1.70
CA LEU A 24 4.96 4.94 2.35
C LEU A 24 6.07 5.56 3.20
N ALA A 25 6.68 4.76 4.07
CA ALA A 25 7.70 5.25 5.00
C ALA A 25 8.97 5.69 4.26
N VAL A 26 9.34 5.04 3.16
CA VAL A 26 10.47 5.47 2.32
C VAL A 26 10.18 6.81 1.63
N GLY A 27 9.01 6.97 1.03
CA GLY A 27 8.66 8.20 0.30
C GLY A 27 8.50 9.41 1.19
N VAL A 28 7.78 9.23 2.30
CA VAL A 28 7.58 10.27 3.32
C VAL A 28 8.90 10.65 3.97
N PHE A 29 9.75 9.68 4.32
CA PHE A 29 11.03 9.97 4.95
C PHE A 29 11.99 10.69 3.99
N GLY A 30 12.00 10.31 2.71
CA GLY A 30 12.74 11.04 1.68
C GLY A 30 12.31 12.50 1.57
N ALA A 31 11.00 12.79 1.62
CA ALA A 31 10.48 14.15 1.63
C ALA A 31 10.95 14.95 2.86
N LEU A 32 10.88 14.34 4.04
CA LEU A 32 11.26 14.99 5.30
C LEU A 32 12.77 15.23 5.42
N LYS A 33 13.60 14.33 4.87
CA LYS A 33 15.06 14.48 4.91
C LYS A 33 15.55 15.70 4.15
N ASP A 34 14.95 15.99 2.99
CA ASP A 34 15.39 17.08 2.11
C ASP A 34 15.01 18.46 2.66
N SER A 35 13.83 18.60 3.27
CA SER A 35 13.33 19.89 3.79
C SER A 35 13.51 20.09 5.29
N GLY A 36 13.91 19.04 6.02
CA GLY A 36 13.59 18.92 7.44
C GLY A 36 12.08 18.84 7.67
N GLY A 37 11.66 18.49 8.89
CA GLY A 37 10.24 18.42 9.19
C GLY A 37 9.87 17.62 10.42
N VAL A 38 8.56 17.46 10.61
CA VAL A 38 7.99 16.66 11.69
C VAL A 38 7.25 15.47 11.09
N TRP A 39 7.51 14.27 11.60
CA TRP A 39 6.67 13.11 11.34
C TRP A 39 5.88 12.75 12.60
N PHE A 40 4.59 13.03 12.58
CA PHE A 40 3.67 12.80 13.68
C PHE A 40 2.77 11.57 13.46
N GLY A 41 2.52 10.80 14.52
CA GLY A 41 1.59 9.67 14.47
C GLY A 41 1.76 8.65 15.61
N TRP A 42 1.14 7.48 15.48
CA TRP A 42 1.18 6.43 16.51
C TRP A 42 2.52 5.67 16.50
N SER A 43 3.07 5.43 17.69
CA SER A 43 4.33 4.72 17.94
C SER A 43 4.25 3.22 17.69
N GLY A 44 3.04 2.65 17.60
CA GLY A 44 2.78 1.20 17.60
C GLY A 44 2.46 0.59 18.94
N ASP A 45 2.70 1.35 20.01
CA ASP A 45 2.56 0.83 21.34
C ASP A 45 1.14 1.05 21.84
N VAL A 46 0.59 0.01 22.44
CA VAL A 46 -0.60 0.13 23.27
C VAL A 46 -0.13 0.41 24.70
N VAL A 47 -0.50 1.57 25.23
CA VAL A 47 0.01 2.10 26.50
C VAL A 47 -1.14 2.37 27.48
N SER A 48 -0.83 2.69 28.73
CA SER A 48 -1.84 3.14 29.70
C SER A 48 -2.34 4.55 29.35
N GLU A 49 -3.55 4.90 29.81
CA GLU A 49 -4.12 6.25 29.60
C GLU A 49 -3.21 7.36 30.13
N THR A 50 -2.55 7.12 31.28
CA THR A 50 -1.60 8.07 31.87
C THR A 50 -0.42 8.36 30.93
N VAL A 51 0.14 7.34 30.28
CA VAL A 51 1.24 7.51 29.32
C VAL A 51 0.74 8.16 28.04
N ALA A 52 -0.40 7.72 27.51
CA ALA A 52 -0.97 8.28 26.29
C ALA A 52 -1.30 9.79 26.42
N ASN A 53 -1.77 10.23 27.59
CA ASN A 53 -2.15 11.62 27.82
C ASN A 53 -0.97 12.58 28.02
N GLN A 54 0.27 12.07 28.09
CA GLN A 54 1.46 12.90 28.01
C GLN A 54 1.61 13.54 26.62
N GLY A 55 2.53 14.51 26.48
CA GLY A 55 2.89 15.05 25.17
C GLY A 55 3.47 13.96 24.24
N PRO A 56 3.54 14.20 22.93
CA PRO A 56 4.22 13.29 22.01
C PRO A 56 5.68 13.11 22.43
N LYS A 57 6.19 11.88 22.34
CA LYS A 57 7.62 11.61 22.47
C LYS A 57 8.31 12.13 21.22
N LEU A 58 9.28 13.02 21.42
CA LEU A 58 10.09 13.60 20.35
C LEU A 58 11.43 12.88 20.25
N GLU A 59 11.79 12.46 19.04
CA GLU A 59 13.09 11.88 18.72
C GLU A 59 13.62 12.54 17.44
N GLN A 60 14.89 12.94 17.44
CA GLN A 60 15.50 13.64 16.32
C GLN A 60 16.48 12.73 15.58
N ASP A 61 16.35 12.62 14.26
CA ASP A 61 17.31 11.95 13.37
C ASP A 61 17.65 12.90 12.22
N GLY A 62 18.81 13.56 12.32
CA GLY A 62 19.20 14.63 11.40
C GLY A 62 18.21 15.79 11.44
N ALA A 63 17.67 16.16 10.27
CA ALA A 63 16.73 17.27 10.11
C ALA A 63 15.26 16.89 10.40
N VAL A 64 14.99 15.63 10.75
CA VAL A 64 13.63 15.11 10.95
C VAL A 64 13.35 14.92 12.44
N THR A 65 12.22 15.46 12.90
CA THR A 65 11.68 15.23 14.25
C THR A 65 10.54 14.22 14.18
N PHE A 66 10.73 13.06 14.80
CA PHE A 66 9.70 12.05 14.97
C PHE A 66 8.91 12.36 16.24
N ALA A 67 7.62 12.68 16.08
CA ALA A 67 6.70 13.01 17.16
C ALA A 67 5.66 11.90 17.34
N THR A 68 5.96 10.93 18.21
CA THR A 68 5.15 9.71 18.33
C THR A 68 4.29 9.69 19.59
N VAL A 69 3.12 9.07 19.49
CA VAL A 69 2.19 8.89 20.61
C VAL A 69 1.81 7.42 20.77
N GLY A 70 1.68 6.94 22.00
CA GLY A 70 1.07 5.62 22.27
C GLY A 70 -0.45 5.72 22.32
N LEU A 71 -1.16 4.63 22.02
CA LEU A 71 -2.63 4.58 22.11
C LEU A 71 -3.08 3.78 23.33
N PRO A 72 -4.06 4.25 24.12
CA PRO A 72 -4.76 3.42 25.08
C PRO A 72 -5.41 2.20 24.40
N LYS A 73 -5.54 1.09 25.12
CA LYS A 73 -6.15 -0.14 24.56
C LYS A 73 -7.53 0.11 23.94
N LYS A 74 -8.38 0.89 24.62
CA LYS A 74 -9.72 1.28 24.12
C LYS A 74 -9.65 2.06 22.80
N ASP A 75 -8.72 3.00 22.68
CA ASP A 75 -8.54 3.79 21.45
C ASP A 75 -7.98 2.93 20.32
N TYR A 76 -6.99 2.09 20.61
CA TYR A 76 -6.47 1.10 19.64
C TYR A 76 -7.59 0.18 19.12
N ASP A 77 -8.45 -0.33 20.02
CA ASP A 77 -9.55 -1.20 19.64
C ASP A 77 -10.61 -0.47 18.83
N GLN A 78 -11.09 0.70 19.26
CA GLN A 78 -12.18 1.41 18.57
C GLN A 78 -11.75 2.08 17.26
N TYR A 79 -10.59 2.76 17.26
CA TYR A 79 -10.13 3.53 16.11
C TYR A 79 -9.36 2.67 15.10
N TYR A 80 -8.42 1.82 15.54
CA TYR A 80 -7.54 1.07 14.63
C TYR A 80 -8.12 -0.30 14.27
N ARG A 81 -8.44 -1.15 15.24
CA ARG A 81 -9.00 -2.49 14.94
C ARG A 81 -10.43 -2.41 14.43
N GLY A 82 -11.24 -1.56 15.06
CA GLY A 82 -12.64 -1.31 14.74
C GLY A 82 -12.80 -0.51 13.46
N PHE A 83 -13.30 0.72 13.55
CA PHE A 83 -13.76 1.47 12.37
C PHE A 83 -12.75 1.54 11.21
N SER A 84 -11.46 1.75 11.47
CA SER A 84 -10.47 1.79 10.38
C SER A 84 -10.31 0.46 9.64
N ASN A 85 -10.14 -0.66 10.35
CA ASN A 85 -9.78 -1.94 9.73
C ASN A 85 -10.91 -2.97 9.63
N ALA A 86 -11.96 -2.83 10.43
CA ALA A 86 -13.19 -3.61 10.34
C ALA A 86 -14.26 -2.96 9.45
N MET A 87 -14.21 -1.63 9.23
CA MET A 87 -15.19 -0.93 8.38
C MET A 87 -14.56 -0.29 7.12
N LEU A 88 -13.65 0.66 7.27
CA LEU A 88 -13.11 1.41 6.12
C LEU A 88 -12.29 0.52 5.17
N TRP A 89 -11.32 -0.23 5.70
CA TRP A 89 -10.48 -1.12 4.89
C TRP A 89 -11.29 -2.10 4.04
N PRO A 90 -12.23 -2.91 4.58
CA PRO A 90 -12.98 -3.86 3.76
C PRO A 90 -13.84 -3.16 2.70
N VAL A 91 -14.59 -2.11 3.05
CA VAL A 91 -15.46 -1.42 2.07
C VAL A 91 -14.63 -0.76 0.96
N PHE A 92 -13.53 -0.10 1.29
CA PHE A 92 -12.67 0.55 0.29
C PHE A 92 -11.96 -0.46 -0.61
N HIS A 93 -11.82 -1.71 -0.16
CA HIS A 93 -11.33 -2.84 -0.97
C HIS A 93 -12.47 -3.70 -1.55
N TYR A 94 -13.70 -3.19 -1.61
CA TYR A 94 -14.86 -3.85 -2.23
C TYR A 94 -15.24 -5.18 -1.56
N ARG A 95 -14.97 -5.31 -0.26
CA ARG A 95 -15.28 -6.48 0.58
C ARG A 95 -16.33 -6.15 1.62
N ASN A 96 -17.49 -5.68 1.16
CA ASN A 96 -18.63 -5.36 2.03
C ASN A 96 -19.08 -6.56 2.88
N ASP A 97 -18.87 -7.78 2.38
CA ASP A 97 -19.12 -9.03 3.10
C ASP A 97 -18.29 -9.20 4.38
N LEU A 98 -17.17 -8.48 4.49
CA LEU A 98 -16.28 -8.47 5.66
C LEU A 98 -16.43 -7.23 6.54
N ALA A 99 -17.26 -6.27 6.13
CA ALA A 99 -17.38 -5.00 6.81
C ALA A 99 -18.27 -5.12 8.06
N VAL A 100 -17.76 -4.64 9.19
CA VAL A 100 -18.49 -4.61 10.48
C VAL A 100 -18.58 -3.16 10.95
N TYR A 101 -19.81 -2.69 11.14
CA TYR A 101 -20.06 -1.34 11.65
C TYR A 101 -20.56 -1.39 13.09
N GLU A 102 -19.79 -0.77 13.97
CA GLU A 102 -20.17 -0.49 15.35
C GLU A 102 -20.16 1.01 15.61
N ARG A 103 -21.28 1.54 16.11
CA ARG A 103 -21.42 2.99 16.33
C ARG A 103 -20.41 3.52 17.35
N GLU A 104 -20.08 2.72 18.36
CA GLU A 104 -19.08 3.07 19.37
C GLU A 104 -17.66 3.14 18.80
N GLU A 105 -17.35 2.27 17.84
CA GLU A 105 -16.06 2.30 17.13
C GLU A 105 -15.94 3.53 16.25
N TYR A 106 -17.01 3.91 15.53
CA TYR A 106 -17.03 5.17 14.79
C TYR A 106 -16.85 6.40 15.70
N ALA A 107 -17.54 6.43 16.84
CA ALA A 107 -17.36 7.49 17.83
C ALA A 107 -15.92 7.52 18.38
N GLY A 108 -15.31 6.36 18.62
CA GLY A 108 -13.91 6.24 18.99
C GLY A 108 -12.96 6.72 17.89
N TYR A 109 -13.23 6.39 16.64
CA TYR A 109 -12.46 6.83 15.48
C TYR A 109 -12.41 8.37 15.36
N ARG A 110 -13.56 9.01 15.49
CA ARG A 110 -13.68 10.48 15.50
C ARG A 110 -12.97 11.09 16.72
N ARG A 111 -13.17 10.53 17.91
CA ARG A 111 -12.53 10.97 19.16
C ARG A 111 -11.00 10.92 19.06
N VAL A 112 -10.44 9.81 18.58
CA VAL A 112 -8.99 9.62 18.46
C VAL A 112 -8.39 10.59 17.45
N ASN A 113 -9.04 10.82 16.31
CA ASN A 113 -8.61 11.85 15.35
C ASN A 113 -8.53 13.25 15.99
N ALA A 114 -9.57 13.64 16.74
CA ALA A 114 -9.59 14.93 17.43
C ALA A 114 -8.51 15.04 18.52
N TRP A 115 -8.29 13.96 19.27
CA TRP A 115 -7.26 13.88 20.31
C TRP A 115 -5.84 13.95 19.72
N LEU A 116 -5.59 13.24 18.62
CA LEU A 116 -4.31 13.30 17.90
C LEU A 116 -4.06 14.69 17.32
N ALA A 117 -5.08 15.30 16.71
CA ALA A 117 -5.00 16.67 16.20
C ALA A 117 -4.63 17.66 17.32
N HIS A 118 -5.27 17.54 18.49
CA HIS A 118 -4.95 18.40 19.64
C HIS A 118 -3.51 18.27 20.13
N LYS A 119 -2.92 17.07 20.05
CA LYS A 119 -1.49 16.88 20.37
C LYS A 119 -0.57 17.51 19.34
N LEU A 120 -0.92 17.41 18.06
CA LEU A 120 -0.12 17.99 16.99
C LEU A 120 -0.10 19.53 17.06
N ILE A 121 -1.22 20.17 17.41
CA ILE A 121 -1.35 21.65 17.45
C ILE A 121 -0.22 22.31 18.25
N LYS A 122 0.23 21.67 19.34
CA LYS A 122 1.31 22.19 20.20
C LYS A 122 2.68 22.23 19.54
N LEU A 123 2.84 21.55 18.40
CA LEU A 123 4.07 21.46 17.63
C LEU A 123 4.02 22.31 16.35
N LEU A 124 2.85 22.83 15.98
CA LEU A 124 2.66 23.54 14.71
C LEU A 124 3.19 24.96 14.76
N GLU A 125 3.80 25.37 13.65
CA GLU A 125 4.19 26.73 13.34
C GLU A 125 3.22 27.35 12.31
N PRO A 126 3.02 28.67 12.28
CA PRO A 126 2.00 29.30 11.42
C PRO A 126 2.16 29.04 9.92
N ASP A 127 3.38 28.79 9.45
CA ASP A 127 3.71 28.57 8.05
C ASP A 127 3.93 27.09 7.71
N ASP A 128 3.73 26.16 8.65
CA ASP A 128 3.84 24.72 8.39
C ASP A 128 2.88 24.27 7.27
N ILE A 129 3.33 23.31 6.48
CA ILE A 129 2.50 22.59 5.52
C ILE A 129 2.23 21.20 6.09
N ILE A 130 0.95 20.87 6.27
CA ILE A 130 0.53 19.61 6.89
C ILE A 130 0.12 18.62 5.79
N TRP A 131 0.76 17.46 5.75
CA TRP A 131 0.44 16.39 4.81
C TRP A 131 -0.02 15.13 5.56
N VAL A 132 -1.32 14.87 5.48
CA VAL A 132 -1.99 13.78 6.16
C VAL A 132 -2.12 12.57 5.23
N HIS A 133 -1.82 11.39 5.75
CA HIS A 133 -1.85 10.15 4.99
C HIS A 133 -2.86 9.14 5.53
N ASP A 134 -3.66 8.65 4.58
CA ASP A 134 -4.44 7.43 4.63
C ASP A 134 -5.74 7.44 5.44
N TYR A 135 -6.56 6.41 5.17
CA TYR A 135 -7.96 6.29 5.62
C TYR A 135 -8.19 6.38 7.13
N HIS A 136 -7.18 6.10 7.95
CA HIS A 136 -7.28 6.26 9.40
C HIS A 136 -7.50 7.73 9.82
N MET A 137 -7.02 8.67 9.00
CA MET A 137 -6.93 10.09 9.34
C MET A 137 -7.93 10.96 8.57
N ILE A 138 -9.01 10.39 8.02
CA ILE A 138 -9.99 11.17 7.24
C ILE A 138 -10.52 12.39 8.01
N PRO A 139 -10.92 12.30 9.30
CA PRO A 139 -11.40 13.45 10.08
C PRO A 139 -10.32 14.44 10.54
N PHE A 140 -9.03 14.20 10.27
CA PHE A 140 -7.95 14.92 10.91
C PHE A 140 -7.94 16.43 10.58
N ALA A 141 -8.12 16.81 9.30
CA ALA A 141 -8.26 18.22 8.94
C ALA A 141 -9.48 18.88 9.58
N GLU A 142 -10.62 18.19 9.66
CA GLU A 142 -11.82 18.74 10.30
C GLU A 142 -11.54 19.08 11.77
N ALA A 143 -10.84 18.21 12.49
CA ALA A 143 -10.43 18.46 13.87
C ALA A 143 -9.47 19.66 13.99
N LEU A 144 -8.46 19.76 13.12
CA LEU A 144 -7.53 20.90 13.09
C LEU A 144 -8.26 22.21 12.78
N ARG A 145 -9.15 22.22 11.78
CA ARG A 145 -9.94 23.40 11.40
C ARG A 145 -10.88 23.84 12.52
N SER A 146 -11.49 22.90 13.23
CA SER A 146 -12.34 23.18 14.41
C SER A 146 -11.56 23.80 15.57
N ALA A 147 -10.24 23.57 15.63
CA ALA A 147 -9.35 24.19 16.61
C ALA A 147 -8.70 25.50 16.13
N GLY A 148 -9.12 26.04 14.98
CA GLY A 148 -8.65 27.32 14.45
C GLY A 148 -7.34 27.26 13.65
N ILE A 149 -6.85 26.06 13.30
CA ILE A 149 -5.65 25.90 12.47
C ILE A 149 -5.95 26.31 11.03
N THR A 150 -5.12 27.22 10.49
CA THR A 150 -5.27 27.81 9.15
C THR A 150 -4.18 27.38 8.16
N ASN A 151 -3.18 26.61 8.61
CA ASN A 151 -2.14 26.01 7.77
C ASN A 151 -2.73 25.28 6.55
N ARG A 152 -1.94 25.15 5.48
CA ARG A 152 -2.31 24.32 4.33
C ARG A 152 -2.28 22.84 4.75
N ILE A 153 -3.38 22.12 4.51
CA ILE A 153 -3.52 20.71 4.87
C ILE A 153 -3.90 19.90 3.64
N GLY A 154 -3.03 18.98 3.24
CA GLY A 154 -3.30 17.99 2.20
C GLY A 154 -3.63 16.63 2.78
N PHE A 155 -4.45 15.86 2.08
CA PHE A 155 -4.72 14.45 2.35
C PHE A 155 -4.30 13.60 1.16
N PHE A 156 -3.63 12.48 1.40
CA PHE A 156 -3.39 11.47 0.36
C PHE A 156 -3.93 10.11 0.80
N LEU A 157 -4.86 9.55 0.01
CA LEU A 157 -5.43 8.23 0.25
C LEU A 157 -4.58 7.15 -0.45
N HIS A 158 -4.01 6.21 0.31
CA HIS A 158 -3.13 5.19 -0.25
C HIS A 158 -3.88 3.97 -0.78
N ILE A 159 -5.06 3.71 -0.23
CA ILE A 159 -5.97 2.64 -0.64
C ILE A 159 -6.94 3.15 -1.72
N PRO A 160 -7.70 2.27 -2.40
CA PRO A 160 -8.68 2.71 -3.38
C PRO A 160 -9.75 3.59 -2.75
N PHE A 161 -10.32 4.52 -3.52
CA PHE A 161 -11.58 5.17 -3.15
C PHE A 161 -12.74 4.43 -3.83
N PRO A 162 -13.67 3.83 -3.08
CA PRO A 162 -14.70 3.00 -3.68
C PRO A 162 -15.73 3.84 -4.44
N SER A 163 -16.36 3.23 -5.45
CA SER A 163 -17.50 3.85 -6.14
C SER A 163 -18.61 4.22 -5.15
N PRO A 164 -19.44 5.25 -5.43
CA PRO A 164 -20.44 5.72 -4.48
C PRO A 164 -21.36 4.61 -3.96
N GLN A 165 -21.81 3.70 -4.84
CA GLN A 165 -22.69 2.59 -4.45
C GLN A 165 -22.05 1.63 -3.44
N ILE A 166 -20.73 1.49 -3.46
CA ILE A 166 -19.99 0.73 -2.45
C ILE A 166 -19.79 1.58 -1.19
N LEU A 167 -19.41 2.85 -1.33
CA LEU A 167 -19.19 3.77 -0.21
C LEU A 167 -20.44 3.94 0.66
N LEU A 168 -21.65 3.95 0.07
CA LEU A 168 -22.93 4.06 0.78
C LEU A 168 -23.18 2.93 1.79
N ASN A 169 -22.44 1.81 1.71
CA ASN A 169 -22.51 0.76 2.73
C ASN A 169 -21.82 1.16 4.05
N ILE A 170 -21.09 2.28 4.09
CA ILE A 170 -20.59 2.88 5.34
C ILE A 170 -21.67 3.79 5.91
N PRO A 171 -22.32 3.47 7.04
CA PRO A 171 -23.42 4.30 7.55
C PRO A 171 -23.06 5.79 7.73
N PRO A 172 -21.87 6.18 8.23
CA PRO A 172 -21.45 7.59 8.29
C PRO A 172 -20.74 8.08 7.02
N HIS A 173 -21.08 7.58 5.83
CA HIS A 173 -20.41 7.95 4.56
C HIS A 173 -20.39 9.47 4.31
N GLU A 174 -21.51 10.17 4.57
CA GLU A 174 -21.61 11.62 4.36
C GLU A 174 -20.67 12.39 5.28
N GLU A 175 -20.58 12.00 6.55
CA GLU A 175 -19.67 12.61 7.52
C GLU A 175 -18.21 12.45 7.10
N LEU A 176 -17.82 11.27 6.58
CA LEU A 176 -16.46 11.02 6.08
C LEU A 176 -16.12 11.91 4.88
N VAL A 177 -17.01 12.00 3.89
CA VAL A 177 -16.76 12.85 2.71
C VAL A 177 -16.76 14.33 3.10
N LYS A 178 -17.61 14.73 4.03
CA LYS A 178 -17.58 16.09 4.60
C LYS A 178 -16.25 16.38 5.31
N SER A 179 -15.68 15.41 6.04
CA SER A 179 -14.33 15.53 6.60
C SER A 179 -13.25 15.69 5.51
N LEU A 180 -13.34 14.92 4.42
CA LEU A 180 -12.42 15.07 3.27
C LEU A 180 -12.49 16.45 2.62
N CYS A 181 -13.67 17.09 2.62
CA CYS A 181 -13.82 18.46 2.12
C CYS A 181 -13.19 19.52 3.05
N CYS A 182 -12.66 19.14 4.21
CA CYS A 182 -11.95 20.05 5.10
C CYS A 182 -10.46 20.26 4.75
N TYR A 183 -9.91 19.44 3.85
CA TYR A 183 -8.56 19.57 3.31
C TYR A 183 -8.50 20.59 2.18
N ASP A 184 -7.32 21.19 1.96
CA ASP A 184 -7.06 22.07 0.81
C ASP A 184 -6.82 21.25 -0.48
N VAL A 185 -6.16 20.11 -0.35
CA VAL A 185 -5.85 19.17 -1.44
C VAL A 185 -6.18 17.75 -1.00
N VAL A 186 -6.91 17.00 -1.81
CA VAL A 186 -7.16 15.57 -1.63
C VAL A 186 -6.60 14.80 -2.82
N GLY A 187 -5.56 14.01 -2.59
CA GLY A 187 -4.89 13.19 -3.59
C GLY A 187 -5.30 11.73 -3.54
N PHE A 188 -5.38 11.12 -4.72
CA PHE A 188 -5.72 9.70 -4.91
C PHE A 188 -4.64 8.99 -5.71
N GLN A 189 -4.64 7.64 -5.66
CA GLN A 189 -3.71 6.82 -6.41
C GLN A 189 -4.02 6.79 -7.91
N THR A 190 -5.28 6.59 -8.28
CA THR A 190 -5.68 6.43 -9.69
C THR A 190 -6.76 7.43 -10.09
N GLU A 191 -6.95 7.55 -11.40
CA GLU A 191 -8.05 8.35 -11.94
C GLU A 191 -9.41 7.74 -11.60
N SER A 192 -9.51 6.41 -11.54
CA SER A 192 -10.73 5.73 -11.11
C SER A 192 -11.14 6.10 -9.68
N ASP A 193 -10.17 6.25 -8.77
CA ASP A 193 -10.43 6.67 -7.39
C ASP A 193 -10.92 8.13 -7.34
N ARG A 194 -10.27 9.02 -8.10
CA ARG A 194 -10.64 10.44 -8.17
C ARG A 194 -12.04 10.62 -8.76
N VAL A 195 -12.35 9.91 -9.84
CA VAL A 195 -13.67 9.91 -10.48
C VAL A 195 -14.72 9.37 -9.51
N ALA A 196 -14.44 8.30 -8.77
CA ALA A 196 -15.36 7.77 -7.77
C ALA A 196 -15.69 8.80 -6.67
N PHE A 197 -14.69 9.57 -6.22
CA PHE A 197 -14.90 10.70 -5.30
C PHE A 197 -15.75 11.81 -5.94
N HIS A 198 -15.45 12.21 -7.18
CA HIS A 198 -16.23 13.22 -7.92
C HIS A 198 -17.69 12.79 -8.12
N ASP A 199 -17.92 11.54 -8.49
CA ASP A 199 -19.25 10.97 -8.63
C ASP A 199 -20.05 11.04 -7.32
N TYR A 200 -19.40 10.77 -6.19
CA TYR A 200 -20.05 10.92 -4.88
C TYR A 200 -20.42 12.38 -4.61
N ILE A 201 -19.48 13.31 -4.85
CA ILE A 201 -19.70 14.74 -4.63
C ILE A 201 -20.92 15.24 -5.43
N ILE A 202 -20.99 14.91 -6.71
CA ILE A 202 -22.04 15.39 -7.60
C ILE A 202 -23.40 14.75 -7.25
N ARG A 203 -23.43 13.43 -7.07
CA ARG A 203 -24.71 12.68 -6.98
C ARG A 203 -25.28 12.60 -5.58
N HIS A 204 -24.44 12.65 -4.54
CA HIS A 204 -24.85 12.43 -3.16
C HIS A 204 -24.60 13.63 -2.25
N ALA A 205 -23.52 14.40 -2.47
CA ALA A 205 -23.26 15.61 -1.69
C ALA A 205 -23.88 16.87 -2.31
N HIS A 206 -24.48 16.77 -3.50
CA HIS A 206 -25.03 17.89 -4.27
C HIS A 206 -24.02 19.05 -4.45
N GLY A 207 -22.74 18.72 -4.53
CA GLY A 207 -21.66 19.65 -4.81
C GLY A 207 -21.32 19.74 -6.29
N THR A 208 -20.24 20.45 -6.60
CA THR A 208 -19.67 20.52 -7.94
C THR A 208 -18.26 19.95 -7.94
N ALA A 209 -17.91 19.26 -9.02
CA ALA A 209 -16.57 18.77 -9.26
C ALA A 209 -16.24 19.00 -10.74
N THR A 210 -15.08 19.57 -11.00
CA THR A 210 -14.63 19.96 -12.34
C THR A 210 -13.53 19.02 -12.84
N PRO A 211 -13.39 18.83 -14.16
CA PRO A 211 -12.35 17.96 -14.71
C PRO A 211 -10.93 18.34 -14.28
N ASP A 212 -10.64 19.63 -14.13
CA ASP A 212 -9.36 20.20 -13.66
C ASP A 212 -9.14 20.06 -12.14
N GLY A 213 -10.08 19.43 -11.43
CA GLY A 213 -9.90 18.96 -10.06
C GLY A 213 -10.42 19.89 -8.98
N HIS A 214 -11.03 21.04 -9.32
CA HIS A 214 -11.70 21.89 -8.34
C HIS A 214 -13.03 21.25 -7.89
N VAL A 215 -13.23 21.21 -6.57
CA VAL A 215 -14.41 20.67 -5.92
C VAL A 215 -14.99 21.71 -4.97
N GLU A 216 -16.32 21.89 -5.01
CA GLU A 216 -17.08 22.67 -4.03
C GLU A 216 -18.22 21.84 -3.47
N ALA A 217 -18.17 21.53 -2.17
CA ALA A 217 -19.17 20.74 -1.46
C ALA A 217 -19.17 21.09 0.02
N PHE A 218 -20.32 20.93 0.69
CA PHE A 218 -20.47 21.22 2.13
C PHE A 218 -19.98 22.61 2.56
N GLY A 219 -20.11 23.61 1.66
CA GLY A 219 -19.65 24.99 1.90
C GLY A 219 -18.13 25.16 1.88
N ARG A 220 -17.38 24.20 1.34
CA ARG A 220 -15.92 24.22 1.26
C ARG A 220 -15.44 24.04 -0.17
N LYS A 221 -14.25 24.58 -0.44
CA LYS A 221 -13.53 24.45 -1.71
C LYS A 221 -12.23 23.73 -1.49
N LEU A 222 -11.94 22.76 -2.34
CA LEU A 222 -10.70 21.99 -2.33
C LEU A 222 -10.26 21.66 -3.75
N ARG A 223 -9.01 21.24 -3.88
CA ARG A 223 -8.48 20.66 -5.12
C ARG A 223 -8.30 19.16 -4.96
N THR A 224 -8.52 18.42 -6.04
CA THR A 224 -8.29 16.99 -6.14
C THR A 224 -7.38 16.69 -7.32
N ASN A 225 -6.53 15.67 -7.19
CA ASN A 225 -5.67 15.23 -8.28
C ASN A 225 -5.21 13.78 -8.05
N VAL A 226 -4.61 13.19 -9.08
CA VAL A 226 -4.04 11.85 -9.02
C VAL A 226 -2.54 11.94 -8.85
N TYR A 227 -2.01 11.31 -7.81
CA TYR A 227 -0.58 11.22 -7.56
C TYR A 227 -0.22 9.76 -7.33
N ARG A 228 0.35 9.11 -8.34
CA ARG A 228 0.69 7.69 -8.28
C ARG A 228 1.95 7.50 -7.46
N ILE A 229 1.84 6.86 -6.29
CA ILE A 229 3.04 6.59 -5.47
C ILE A 229 4.00 5.65 -6.23
N GLY A 230 5.25 6.09 -6.36
CA GLY A 230 6.29 5.39 -7.11
C GLY A 230 7.30 4.66 -6.23
N VAL A 231 8.41 4.28 -6.84
CA VAL A 231 9.63 3.78 -6.18
C VAL A 231 10.84 4.52 -6.76
N PHE A 232 12.04 4.30 -6.23
CA PHE A 232 13.29 4.67 -6.91
C PHE A 232 13.82 3.44 -7.65
N PRO A 233 13.50 3.27 -8.96
CA PRO A 233 13.73 2.01 -9.65
C PRO A 233 15.22 1.68 -9.80
N ASP A 234 16.07 2.67 -10.09
CA ASP A 234 17.50 2.44 -10.28
C ASP A 234 18.21 2.11 -8.96
N GLU A 235 17.81 2.72 -7.83
CA GLU A 235 18.31 2.34 -6.50
C GLU A 235 17.94 0.89 -6.13
N ILE A 236 16.75 0.44 -6.52
CA ILE A 236 16.31 -0.95 -6.32
C ILE A 236 17.13 -1.89 -7.19
N ALA A 237 17.37 -1.56 -8.45
CA ALA A 237 18.18 -2.36 -9.37
C ALA A 237 19.59 -2.57 -8.81
N GLU A 238 20.24 -1.48 -8.36
CA GLU A 238 21.56 -1.54 -7.74
C GLU A 238 21.57 -2.36 -6.44
N GLN A 239 20.53 -2.20 -5.60
CA GLN A 239 20.41 -2.97 -4.36
C GLN A 239 20.25 -4.47 -4.65
N ALA A 240 19.42 -4.81 -5.65
CA ALA A 240 19.17 -6.20 -6.03
C ALA A 240 20.45 -6.88 -6.54
N GLU A 241 21.21 -6.18 -7.40
CA GLU A 241 22.49 -6.63 -7.96
C GLU A 241 23.56 -6.83 -6.88
N ARG A 242 23.72 -5.87 -5.96
CA ARG A 242 24.69 -5.99 -4.84
C ARG A 242 24.40 -7.18 -3.91
N GLY A 243 23.13 -7.57 -3.79
CA GLY A 243 22.71 -8.68 -2.93
C GLY A 243 22.83 -10.05 -3.58
N GLU A 244 23.03 -10.13 -4.91
CA GLU A 244 23.02 -11.37 -5.67
C GLU A 244 24.10 -12.38 -5.21
N ALA A 245 25.27 -11.89 -4.80
CA ALA A 245 26.39 -12.71 -4.35
C ALA A 245 26.33 -13.09 -2.86
N ARG A 246 25.27 -12.72 -2.13
CA ARG A 246 25.15 -13.04 -0.70
C ARG A 246 24.74 -14.50 -0.49
N GLN A 247 25.30 -15.11 0.56
CA GLN A 247 25.16 -16.54 0.84
C GLN A 247 23.71 -17.00 0.90
N ASP A 248 22.84 -16.23 1.54
CA ASP A 248 21.42 -16.55 1.67
C ASP A 248 20.65 -16.56 0.34
N VAL A 249 21.00 -15.67 -0.60
CA VAL A 249 20.44 -15.69 -1.97
C VAL A 249 20.99 -16.90 -2.73
N MET A 250 22.29 -17.18 -2.60
CA MET A 250 22.93 -18.36 -3.21
C MET A 250 22.34 -19.68 -2.69
N ASP A 251 22.07 -19.78 -1.39
CA ASP A 251 21.45 -20.95 -0.76
C ASP A 251 20.05 -21.20 -1.33
N LEU A 252 19.27 -20.13 -1.56
CA LEU A 252 17.98 -20.28 -2.25
C LEU A 252 18.17 -20.76 -3.69
N LYS A 253 19.06 -20.14 -4.47
CA LYS A 253 19.34 -20.56 -5.86
C LYS A 253 19.71 -22.05 -5.91
N GLN A 254 20.59 -22.48 -5.00
CA GLN A 254 21.00 -23.88 -4.90
C GLN A 254 19.83 -24.79 -4.54
N SER A 255 18.99 -24.39 -3.57
CA SER A 255 17.81 -25.15 -3.16
C SER A 255 16.72 -25.30 -4.24
N LEU A 256 16.78 -24.48 -5.30
CA LEU A 256 15.87 -24.59 -6.44
C LEU A 256 16.37 -25.61 -7.46
N GLU A 257 17.66 -25.96 -7.45
CA GLU A 257 18.29 -26.95 -8.36
C GLU A 257 17.99 -26.69 -9.84
N GLY A 258 18.00 -25.42 -10.26
CA GLY A 258 17.72 -25.01 -11.64
C GLY A 258 16.24 -24.92 -12.02
N ARG A 259 15.32 -25.20 -11.08
CA ARG A 259 13.87 -24.98 -11.27
C ARG A 259 13.57 -23.48 -11.43
N LYS A 260 12.55 -23.17 -12.23
CA LYS A 260 12.03 -21.80 -12.37
C LYS A 260 11.40 -21.34 -11.06
N LEU A 261 11.48 -20.04 -10.80
CA LEU A 261 10.98 -19.42 -9.59
C LEU A 261 9.88 -18.41 -9.91
N ILE A 262 8.73 -18.61 -9.26
CA ILE A 262 7.64 -17.63 -9.19
C ILE A 262 7.67 -17.01 -7.80
N MET A 263 7.81 -15.69 -7.72
CA MET A 263 7.82 -14.94 -6.46
C MET A 263 6.51 -14.19 -6.25
N SER A 264 6.01 -14.26 -5.03
CA SER A 264 4.85 -13.53 -4.57
C SER A 264 5.10 -13.05 -3.13
N VAL A 265 4.94 -11.74 -2.90
CA VAL A 265 5.20 -11.12 -1.60
C VAL A 265 4.04 -10.20 -1.28
N ASP A 266 3.28 -10.54 -0.24
CA ASP A 266 2.10 -9.76 0.16
C ASP A 266 1.89 -9.87 1.66
N ARG A 267 1.44 -8.81 2.30
CA ARG A 267 0.90 -8.95 3.66
C ARG A 267 -0.26 -9.94 3.62
N LEU A 268 -0.41 -10.74 4.67
CA LEU A 268 -1.50 -11.69 4.78
C LEU A 268 -2.84 -10.97 4.94
N ASP A 269 -3.48 -10.58 3.84
CA ASP A 269 -4.65 -9.71 3.80
C ASP A 269 -5.63 -10.17 2.71
N TYR A 270 -6.93 -10.06 2.97
CA TYR A 270 -7.98 -10.54 2.05
C TYR A 270 -8.01 -9.79 0.73
N SER A 271 -7.52 -8.54 0.70
CA SER A 271 -7.40 -7.75 -0.54
C SER A 271 -6.45 -8.40 -1.56
N LYS A 272 -5.58 -9.33 -1.13
CA LYS A 272 -4.46 -9.84 -1.91
C LYS A 272 -4.75 -11.05 -2.78
N GLY A 273 -5.94 -11.64 -2.68
CA GLY A 273 -6.34 -12.76 -3.55
C GLY A 273 -5.43 -13.98 -3.46
N LEU A 274 -4.90 -14.27 -2.26
CA LEU A 274 -3.86 -15.29 -2.07
C LEU A 274 -4.38 -16.71 -2.33
N VAL A 275 -5.65 -16.97 -2.00
CA VAL A 275 -6.31 -18.26 -2.26
C VAL A 275 -6.49 -18.47 -3.75
N GLU A 276 -6.99 -17.46 -4.46
CA GLU A 276 -7.14 -17.46 -5.92
C GLU A 276 -5.79 -17.67 -6.61
N ARG A 277 -4.73 -17.02 -6.11
CA ARG A 277 -3.37 -17.20 -6.61
C ARG A 277 -2.88 -18.64 -6.49
N PHE A 278 -3.08 -19.26 -5.33
CA PHE A 278 -2.68 -20.66 -5.11
C PHE A 278 -3.48 -21.61 -6.00
N ARG A 279 -4.79 -21.37 -6.17
CA ARG A 279 -5.65 -22.15 -7.07
C ARG A 279 -5.27 -21.99 -8.54
N ALA A 280 -4.86 -20.80 -8.97
CA ALA A 280 -4.37 -20.58 -10.34
C ALA A 280 -3.04 -21.31 -10.59
N PHE A 281 -2.14 -21.31 -9.61
CA PHE A 281 -0.90 -22.08 -9.69
C PHE A 281 -1.17 -23.59 -9.70
N GLU A 282 -2.11 -24.09 -8.88
CA GLU A 282 -2.55 -25.48 -8.94
C GLU A 282 -3.10 -25.83 -10.32
N HIS A 283 -4.03 -25.02 -10.85
CA HIS A 283 -4.62 -25.27 -12.16
C HIS A 283 -3.56 -25.29 -13.27
N PHE A 284 -2.54 -24.45 -13.16
CA PHE A 284 -1.39 -24.46 -14.05
C PHE A 284 -0.62 -25.80 -13.97
N LEU A 285 -0.34 -26.30 -12.76
CA LEU A 285 0.30 -27.61 -12.60
C LEU A 285 -0.59 -28.77 -13.09
N GLU A 286 -1.92 -28.64 -13.01
CA GLU A 286 -2.86 -29.61 -13.60
C GLU A 286 -2.73 -29.68 -15.12
N LYS A 287 -2.77 -28.51 -15.78
CA LYS A 287 -2.85 -28.38 -17.23
C LYS A 287 -1.51 -28.51 -17.95
N SER A 288 -0.41 -28.26 -17.25
CA SER A 288 0.93 -28.36 -17.81
C SER A 288 1.82 -29.29 -16.97
N PRO A 289 1.63 -30.62 -17.09
CA PRO A 289 2.40 -31.61 -16.34
C PRO A 289 3.92 -31.49 -16.50
N GLU A 290 4.40 -30.97 -17.62
CA GLU A 290 5.81 -30.71 -17.92
C GLU A 290 6.47 -29.72 -16.94
N TRP A 291 5.68 -28.86 -16.28
CA TRP A 291 6.20 -27.93 -15.29
C TRP A 291 6.27 -28.51 -13.87
N ARG A 292 5.66 -29.68 -13.62
CA ARG A 292 5.75 -30.35 -12.31
C ARG A 292 7.19 -30.73 -12.03
N GLY A 293 7.73 -30.27 -10.91
CA GLY A 293 9.14 -30.47 -10.55
C GLY A 293 10.11 -29.51 -11.23
N ASN A 294 9.64 -28.66 -12.15
CA ASN A 294 10.45 -27.69 -12.90
C ASN A 294 10.18 -26.23 -12.52
N VAL A 295 9.18 -25.96 -11.67
CA VAL A 295 8.87 -24.61 -11.16
C VAL A 295 8.37 -24.65 -9.73
N THR A 296 8.76 -23.66 -8.93
CA THR A 296 8.30 -23.48 -7.55
C THR A 296 7.71 -22.09 -7.36
N LEU A 297 6.56 -22.02 -6.69
CA LEU A 297 5.99 -20.78 -6.17
C LEU A 297 6.51 -20.54 -4.75
N VAL A 298 7.17 -19.40 -4.54
CA VAL A 298 7.52 -18.91 -3.20
C VAL A 298 6.55 -17.80 -2.83
N GLN A 299 5.75 -18.03 -1.79
CA GLN A 299 4.85 -17.04 -1.20
C GLN A 299 5.40 -16.58 0.14
N ILE A 300 5.86 -15.33 0.20
CA ILE A 300 6.20 -14.67 1.46
C ILE A 300 4.98 -13.88 1.91
N ALA A 301 4.49 -14.19 3.12
CA ALA A 301 3.30 -13.58 3.68
C ALA A 301 3.53 -13.12 5.12
N PRO A 302 4.17 -11.95 5.34
CA PRO A 302 4.42 -11.48 6.70
C PRO A 302 3.09 -11.29 7.47
N PRO A 303 3.02 -11.71 8.75
CA PRO A 303 1.85 -11.51 9.57
C PRO A 303 1.47 -10.03 9.68
N THR A 304 0.17 -9.75 9.59
CA THR A 304 -0.41 -8.43 9.83
C THR A 304 -1.71 -8.58 10.59
N ARG A 305 -1.99 -7.68 11.55
CA ARG A 305 -3.26 -7.63 12.29
C ARG A 305 -3.69 -9.00 12.86
N ALA A 306 -2.74 -9.73 13.43
CA ALA A 306 -2.93 -11.13 13.85
C ALA A 306 -3.99 -11.30 14.96
N ASP A 307 -4.36 -10.20 15.63
CA ASP A 307 -5.39 -10.10 16.65
C ASP A 307 -6.80 -9.83 16.07
N VAL A 308 -6.96 -9.79 14.75
CA VAL A 308 -8.26 -9.63 14.06
C VAL A 308 -8.70 -10.96 13.46
N GLU A 309 -9.92 -11.39 13.77
CA GLU A 309 -10.47 -12.71 13.42
C GLU A 309 -10.43 -13.01 11.92
N THR A 310 -10.82 -12.06 11.08
CA THR A 310 -10.80 -12.21 9.61
C THR A 310 -9.40 -12.56 9.08
N TYR A 311 -8.35 -11.99 9.68
CA TYR A 311 -6.96 -12.26 9.30
C TYR A 311 -6.52 -13.66 9.72
N GLN A 312 -7.02 -14.16 10.85
CA GLN A 312 -6.78 -15.53 11.30
C GLN A 312 -7.45 -16.54 10.37
N GLN A 313 -8.67 -16.26 9.89
CA GLN A 313 -9.37 -17.14 8.95
C GLN A 313 -8.64 -17.25 7.61
N ILE A 314 -8.17 -16.13 7.06
CA ILE A 314 -7.41 -16.11 5.79
C ILE A 314 -6.12 -16.90 5.93
N ARG A 315 -5.44 -16.77 7.08
CA ARG A 315 -4.25 -17.55 7.38
C ARG A 315 -4.53 -19.05 7.30
N GLN A 316 -5.56 -19.51 8.02
CA GLN A 316 -5.93 -20.92 8.05
C GLN A 316 -6.29 -21.44 6.66
N ASN A 317 -7.07 -20.66 5.89
CA ASN A 317 -7.43 -21.02 4.52
C ASN A 317 -6.18 -21.14 3.64
N LEU A 318 -5.22 -20.21 3.76
CA LEU A 318 -4.01 -20.23 2.95
C LEU A 318 -3.06 -21.38 3.33
N GLU A 319 -2.92 -21.67 4.63
CA GLU A 319 -2.17 -22.82 5.14
C GLU A 319 -2.78 -24.14 4.65
N TYR A 320 -4.12 -24.26 4.67
CA TYR A 320 -4.84 -25.39 4.12
C TYR A 320 -4.59 -25.56 2.61
N GLU A 321 -4.73 -24.49 1.82
CA GLU A 321 -4.52 -24.55 0.36
C GLU A 321 -3.07 -24.92 0.02
N ALA A 322 -2.07 -24.35 0.71
CA ALA A 322 -0.67 -24.75 0.56
C ALA A 322 -0.47 -26.24 0.87
N GLY A 323 -1.01 -26.73 1.99
CA GLY A 323 -0.90 -28.13 2.39
C GLY A 323 -1.56 -29.08 1.39
N ARG A 324 -2.77 -28.74 0.92
CA ARG A 324 -3.53 -29.52 -0.06
C ARG A 324 -2.80 -29.61 -1.41
N ILE A 325 -2.32 -28.49 -1.94
CA ILE A 325 -1.60 -28.44 -3.22
C ILE A 325 -0.26 -29.16 -3.11
N ASN A 326 0.50 -28.90 -2.05
CA ASN A 326 1.77 -29.61 -1.83
C ASN A 326 1.54 -31.11 -1.68
N GLY A 327 0.51 -31.56 -0.96
CA GLY A 327 0.20 -32.99 -0.81
C GLY A 327 -0.12 -33.68 -2.14
N ARG A 328 -0.63 -32.94 -3.13
CA ARG A 328 -0.98 -33.47 -4.46
C ARG A 328 0.17 -33.48 -5.46
N TYR A 329 1.09 -32.51 -5.38
CA TYR A 329 2.13 -32.30 -6.40
C TYR A 329 3.58 -32.38 -5.92
N SER A 330 3.85 -32.55 -4.63
CA SER A 330 5.22 -32.69 -4.13
C SER A 330 5.88 -34.01 -4.54
N GLY A 331 7.22 -34.00 -4.55
CA GLY A 331 8.08 -35.18 -4.64
C GLY A 331 9.03 -35.23 -3.45
N LEU A 332 9.95 -36.21 -3.42
CA LEU A 332 10.95 -36.34 -2.33
C LEU A 332 11.88 -35.12 -2.25
N ASP A 333 12.16 -34.50 -3.38
CA ASP A 333 13.08 -33.37 -3.59
C ASP A 333 12.35 -32.08 -4.03
N TYR A 334 11.01 -32.10 -4.08
CA TYR A 334 10.23 -31.03 -4.69
C TYR A 334 9.06 -30.60 -3.83
N THR A 335 9.00 -29.30 -3.54
CA THR A 335 7.85 -28.63 -2.91
C THR A 335 7.29 -27.57 -3.88
N PRO A 336 6.08 -27.73 -4.42
CA PRO A 336 5.47 -26.81 -5.37
C PRO A 336 5.27 -25.40 -4.81
N ILE A 337 4.74 -25.29 -3.58
CA ILE A 337 4.49 -24.02 -2.90
C ILE A 337 5.33 -23.94 -1.63
N ARG A 338 6.30 -23.03 -1.61
CA ARG A 338 7.05 -22.64 -0.41
C ARG A 338 6.36 -21.44 0.23
N TYR A 339 5.44 -21.71 1.16
CA TYR A 339 4.72 -20.70 1.93
C TYR A 339 5.49 -20.30 3.19
N LEU A 340 5.80 -19.01 3.32
CA LEU A 340 6.66 -18.45 4.36
C LEU A 340 5.92 -17.33 5.10
N ASN A 341 5.41 -17.63 6.29
CA ASN A 341 4.71 -16.67 7.13
C ASN A 341 5.67 -15.87 8.03
N GLN A 342 6.63 -15.19 7.42
CA GLN A 342 7.67 -14.43 8.13
C GLN A 342 8.08 -13.16 7.38
N ARG A 343 8.68 -12.23 8.12
CA ARG A 343 9.22 -10.98 7.56
C ARG A 343 10.63 -11.25 7.02
N TYR A 344 10.93 -10.58 5.92
CA TYR A 344 12.25 -10.54 5.33
C TYR A 344 12.68 -9.10 5.13
N ASP A 345 13.98 -8.85 5.23
CA ASP A 345 14.53 -7.56 4.91
C ASP A 345 14.27 -7.20 3.45
N ARG A 346 13.98 -5.92 3.20
CA ARG A 346 13.64 -5.43 1.86
C ARG A 346 14.74 -5.73 0.84
N TRP A 347 16.01 -5.54 1.22
CA TRP A 347 17.15 -5.79 0.32
C TRP A 347 17.17 -7.25 -0.18
N LYS A 348 16.85 -8.20 0.71
CA LYS A 348 16.79 -9.62 0.37
C LYS A 348 15.66 -9.89 -0.61
N LEU A 349 14.49 -9.30 -0.39
CA LEU A 349 13.36 -9.41 -1.32
C LEU A 349 13.72 -8.91 -2.72
N MET A 350 14.45 -7.79 -2.85
CA MET A 350 14.85 -7.28 -4.16
C MET A 350 15.76 -8.27 -4.89
N SER A 351 16.74 -8.84 -4.19
CA SER A 351 17.61 -9.88 -4.78
C SER A 351 16.82 -11.15 -5.15
N LEU A 352 15.86 -11.57 -4.33
CA LEU A 352 14.98 -12.70 -4.68
C LEU A 352 14.09 -12.40 -5.89
N PHE A 353 13.62 -11.16 -6.05
CA PHE A 353 12.88 -10.75 -7.24
C PHE A 353 13.73 -10.84 -8.50
N ARG A 354 14.98 -10.38 -8.43
CA ARG A 354 15.94 -10.43 -9.55
C ARG A 354 16.17 -11.84 -10.08
N GLU A 355 16.13 -12.85 -9.21
CA GLU A 355 16.32 -14.27 -9.56
C GLU A 355 15.07 -14.95 -10.11
N SER A 356 13.90 -14.37 -9.87
CA SER A 356 12.63 -15.00 -10.18
C SER A 356 12.13 -14.66 -11.58
N GLN A 357 11.73 -15.69 -12.31
CA GLN A 357 11.24 -15.53 -13.69
C GLN A 357 9.84 -14.95 -13.74
N ILE A 358 9.06 -15.04 -12.65
CA ILE A 358 7.74 -14.43 -12.57
C ILE A 358 7.55 -13.71 -11.23
N GLY A 359 7.06 -12.48 -11.31
CA GLY A 359 6.46 -11.76 -10.18
C GLY A 359 4.95 -11.91 -10.29
N LEU A 360 4.34 -12.67 -9.37
CA LEU A 360 2.91 -12.99 -9.40
C LEU A 360 2.15 -12.08 -8.42
N VAL A 361 1.67 -10.95 -8.93
CA VAL A 361 1.05 -9.89 -8.13
C VAL A 361 -0.42 -9.75 -8.51
N THR A 362 -1.28 -10.54 -7.86
CA THR A 362 -2.68 -10.70 -8.26
C THR A 362 -3.69 -10.28 -7.17
N PRO A 363 -3.61 -9.08 -6.58
CA PRO A 363 -4.59 -8.64 -5.58
C PRO A 363 -6.00 -8.53 -6.18
N LEU A 364 -7.02 -8.84 -5.38
CA LEU A 364 -8.43 -8.61 -5.74
C LEU A 364 -8.74 -7.11 -5.84
N ARG A 365 -8.10 -6.31 -4.99
CA ARG A 365 -8.14 -4.85 -5.05
C ARG A 365 -6.90 -4.30 -4.34
N ASP A 366 -6.23 -3.31 -4.94
CA ASP A 366 -5.08 -2.65 -4.30
C ASP A 366 -4.96 -1.22 -4.82
N GLY A 367 -4.76 -0.25 -3.92
CA GLY A 367 -4.66 1.16 -4.29
C GLY A 367 -3.49 1.44 -5.24
N MET A 368 -2.40 0.66 -5.14
CA MET A 368 -1.26 0.76 -6.06
C MET A 368 -0.55 -0.57 -6.25
N ASN A 369 -0.12 -1.20 -5.15
CA ASN A 369 0.82 -2.32 -5.10
C ASN A 369 2.26 -1.98 -5.50
N LEU A 370 3.08 -1.61 -4.50
CA LEU A 370 4.50 -1.31 -4.71
C LEU A 370 5.37 -2.55 -4.97
N VAL A 371 4.91 -3.74 -4.58
CA VAL A 371 5.64 -4.99 -4.85
C VAL A 371 5.73 -5.24 -6.36
N ALA A 372 4.70 -4.91 -7.13
CA ALA A 372 4.75 -4.95 -8.59
C ALA A 372 5.86 -4.03 -9.16
N LYS A 373 5.97 -2.80 -8.62
CA LYS A 373 7.00 -1.83 -9.02
C LYS A 373 8.40 -2.28 -8.63
N GLU A 374 8.56 -2.78 -7.41
CA GLU A 374 9.81 -3.31 -6.89
C GLU A 374 10.27 -4.57 -7.66
N TYR A 375 9.35 -5.46 -8.03
CA TYR A 375 9.65 -6.64 -8.82
C TYR A 375 10.28 -6.28 -10.16
N VAL A 376 9.65 -5.36 -10.92
CA VAL A 376 10.18 -4.88 -12.21
C VAL A 376 11.53 -4.20 -12.02
N ALA A 377 11.61 -3.27 -11.05
CA ALA A 377 12.83 -2.51 -10.80
C ALA A 377 14.04 -3.38 -10.41
N ALA A 378 13.81 -4.53 -9.78
CA ALA A 378 14.87 -5.44 -9.37
C ALA A 378 15.47 -6.29 -10.51
N GLN A 379 14.78 -6.40 -11.66
CA GLN A 379 15.16 -7.32 -12.73
C GLN A 379 16.52 -7.01 -13.37
N ASN A 380 17.17 -8.05 -13.87
CA ASN A 380 18.33 -7.89 -14.75
C ASN A 380 17.85 -7.58 -16.17
N PRO A 381 18.19 -6.43 -16.79
CA PRO A 381 17.75 -6.13 -18.15
C PRO A 381 18.29 -7.10 -19.21
N GLY A 382 19.38 -7.83 -18.93
CA GLY A 382 19.93 -8.86 -19.81
C GLY A 382 19.09 -10.14 -19.86
N ASP A 383 18.33 -10.44 -18.79
CA ASP A 383 17.45 -11.61 -18.71
C ASP A 383 16.28 -11.36 -17.73
N PRO A 384 15.38 -10.41 -18.00
CA PRO A 384 14.39 -9.98 -17.02
C PRO A 384 13.22 -10.97 -16.90
N GLY A 385 12.72 -11.19 -15.69
CA GLY A 385 11.47 -11.92 -15.47
C GLY A 385 10.22 -11.17 -15.95
N VAL A 386 9.07 -11.81 -15.79
CA VAL A 386 7.76 -11.32 -16.26
C VAL A 386 6.88 -10.98 -15.08
N LEU A 387 6.32 -9.76 -15.08
CA LEU A 387 5.29 -9.37 -14.12
C LEU A 387 3.92 -9.87 -14.60
N VAL A 388 3.27 -10.72 -13.79
CA VAL A 388 1.84 -11.06 -13.95
C VAL A 388 1.06 -10.22 -12.93
N LEU A 389 0.19 -9.34 -13.42
CA LEU A 389 -0.41 -8.27 -12.61
C LEU A 389 -1.95 -8.28 -12.67
N SER A 390 -2.59 -8.19 -11.52
CA SER A 390 -4.04 -7.94 -11.47
C SER A 390 -4.40 -6.59 -12.07
N GLN A 391 -5.42 -6.56 -12.92
CA GLN A 391 -6.04 -5.32 -13.42
C GLN A 391 -6.67 -4.47 -12.31
N PHE A 392 -6.81 -4.99 -11.09
CA PHE A 392 -7.38 -4.29 -9.94
C PHE A 392 -6.33 -3.73 -8.97
N ALA A 393 -5.04 -3.79 -9.32
CA ALA A 393 -3.98 -3.04 -8.65
C ALA A 393 -3.80 -1.68 -9.33
N GLY A 394 -3.69 -0.59 -8.59
CA GLY A 394 -3.47 0.74 -9.18
C GLY A 394 -2.23 0.85 -10.09
N ALA A 395 -1.21 0.01 -9.87
CA ALA A 395 -0.03 -0.08 -10.74
C ALA A 395 -0.37 -0.57 -12.17
N ALA A 396 -1.53 -1.19 -12.38
CA ALA A 396 -2.03 -1.63 -13.69
C ALA A 396 -2.07 -0.48 -14.72
N ASP A 397 -2.42 0.73 -14.26
CA ASP A 397 -2.49 1.93 -15.10
C ASP A 397 -1.13 2.32 -15.69
N GLU A 398 -0.03 1.96 -15.02
CA GLU A 398 1.34 2.34 -15.40
C GLU A 398 2.13 1.18 -16.00
N MET A 399 1.90 -0.04 -15.52
CA MET A 399 2.69 -1.23 -15.84
C MET A 399 2.14 -1.97 -17.07
N THR A 400 2.01 -1.26 -18.18
CA THR A 400 1.41 -1.78 -19.42
C THR A 400 2.19 -2.91 -20.08
N GLY A 401 3.47 -3.11 -19.73
CA GLY A 401 4.27 -4.26 -20.13
C GLY A 401 3.92 -5.55 -19.39
N ALA A 402 3.17 -5.49 -18.28
CA ALA A 402 2.77 -6.67 -17.51
C ALA A 402 1.83 -7.61 -18.28
N VAL A 403 1.79 -8.88 -17.89
CA VAL A 403 0.74 -9.81 -18.30
C VAL A 403 -0.45 -9.59 -17.38
N MET A 404 -1.45 -8.86 -17.89
CA MET A 404 -2.64 -8.47 -17.12
C MET A 404 -3.58 -9.65 -16.91
N VAL A 405 -4.09 -9.79 -15.68
CA VAL A 405 -5.05 -10.83 -15.31
C VAL A 405 -6.22 -10.27 -14.53
N ASN A 406 -7.37 -10.93 -14.65
CA ASN A 406 -8.44 -10.80 -13.67
C ASN A 406 -8.27 -11.91 -12.63
N PRO A 407 -7.97 -11.62 -11.36
CA PRO A 407 -7.73 -12.64 -10.34
C PRO A 407 -8.95 -13.51 -10.00
N HIS A 408 -10.16 -13.10 -10.40
CA HIS A 408 -11.36 -13.95 -10.30
C HIS A 408 -11.38 -15.05 -11.38
N ASP A 409 -10.63 -14.88 -12.46
CA ASP A 409 -10.44 -15.89 -13.50
C ASP A 409 -9.20 -16.73 -13.20
N ILE A 410 -9.44 -17.84 -12.50
CA ILE A 410 -8.40 -18.82 -12.14
C ILE A 410 -7.74 -19.41 -13.39
N VAL A 411 -8.51 -19.66 -14.45
CA VAL A 411 -8.01 -20.25 -15.69
C VAL A 411 -7.17 -19.23 -16.44
N GLY A 412 -7.67 -18.00 -16.62
CA GLY A 412 -6.90 -16.93 -17.25
C GLY A 412 -5.60 -16.60 -16.50
N THR A 413 -5.61 -16.64 -15.17
CA THR A 413 -4.38 -16.46 -14.37
C THR A 413 -3.42 -17.63 -14.55
N SER A 414 -3.92 -18.87 -14.64
CA SER A 414 -3.14 -20.06 -14.92
C SER A 414 -2.48 -20.00 -16.32
N GLU A 415 -3.23 -19.60 -17.34
CA GLU A 415 -2.71 -19.40 -18.70
C GLU A 415 -1.66 -18.28 -18.76
N ALA A 416 -1.85 -17.20 -18.00
CA ALA A 416 -0.87 -16.13 -17.86
C ALA A 416 0.44 -16.62 -17.23
N ILE A 417 0.40 -17.49 -16.22
CA ILE A 417 1.59 -18.13 -15.65
C ILE A 417 2.32 -18.95 -16.71
N GLY A 418 1.59 -19.80 -17.45
CA GLY A 418 2.17 -20.62 -18.51
C GLY A 418 2.82 -19.79 -19.61
N ARG A 419 2.13 -18.73 -20.07
CA ARG A 419 2.67 -17.77 -21.05
C ARG A 419 3.92 -17.07 -20.52
N ALA A 420 3.91 -16.61 -19.28
CA ALA A 420 5.03 -15.89 -18.68
C ALA A 420 6.29 -16.78 -18.56
N LEU A 421 6.14 -18.05 -18.18
CA LEU A 421 7.27 -19.00 -18.12
C LEU A 421 7.85 -19.33 -19.50
N ALA A 422 7.00 -19.39 -20.53
CA ALA A 422 7.41 -19.69 -21.91
C ALA A 422 7.83 -18.45 -22.72
N MET A 423 7.82 -17.26 -22.11
CA MET A 423 8.01 -16.00 -22.83
C MET A 423 9.45 -15.86 -23.39
N PRO A 424 9.62 -15.65 -24.71
CA PRO A 424 10.93 -15.44 -25.30
C PRO A 424 11.67 -14.24 -24.71
N LEU A 425 13.00 -14.31 -24.64
CA LEU A 425 13.85 -13.25 -24.06
C LEU A 425 13.55 -11.87 -24.65
N ALA A 426 13.41 -11.76 -25.97
CA ALA A 426 13.12 -10.48 -26.64
C ALA A 426 11.81 -9.84 -26.16
N GLU A 427 10.72 -10.61 -26.01
CA GLU A 427 9.45 -10.10 -25.50
C GLU A 427 9.57 -9.70 -24.02
N ARG A 428 10.32 -10.47 -23.22
CA ARG A 428 10.57 -10.13 -21.80
C ARG A 428 11.31 -8.81 -21.67
N GLN A 429 12.34 -8.58 -22.47
CA GLN A 429 13.12 -7.34 -22.48
C GLN A 429 12.28 -6.14 -22.91
N GLU A 430 11.47 -6.27 -23.95
CA GLU A 430 10.57 -5.20 -24.41
C GLU A 430 9.56 -4.80 -23.32
N ARG A 431 8.93 -5.78 -22.69
CA ARG A 431 7.97 -5.55 -21.59
C ARG A 431 8.62 -4.92 -20.36
N HIS A 432 9.81 -5.41 -20.00
CA HIS A 432 10.59 -4.86 -18.90
C HIS A 432 10.96 -3.40 -19.16
N GLU A 433 11.47 -3.06 -20.35
CA GLU A 433 11.87 -1.69 -20.69
C GLU A 433 10.67 -0.73 -20.70
N THR A 434 9.52 -1.20 -21.21
CA THR A 434 8.25 -0.44 -21.15
C THR A 434 7.90 -0.07 -19.70
N ASN A 435 7.93 -1.04 -18.79
CA ASN A 435 7.61 -0.81 -17.38
C ASN A 435 8.69 0.04 -16.68
N MET A 436 9.98 -0.19 -16.95
CA MET A 436 11.08 0.60 -16.38
C MET A 436 11.03 2.06 -16.80
N THR A 437 10.69 2.33 -18.06
CA THR A 437 10.47 3.71 -18.55
C THR A 437 9.34 4.40 -17.77
N ALA A 438 8.22 3.71 -17.54
CA ALA A 438 7.12 4.24 -16.74
C ALA A 438 7.54 4.49 -15.28
N LEU A 439 8.26 3.56 -14.66
CA LEU A 439 8.75 3.70 -13.28
C LEU A 439 9.71 4.88 -13.10
N ARG A 440 10.64 5.09 -14.03
CA ARG A 440 11.58 6.21 -13.98
C ARG A 440 10.87 7.55 -14.15
N LYS A 441 9.89 7.60 -15.05
CA LYS A 441 9.07 8.79 -15.31
C LYS A 441 8.22 9.18 -14.10
N ASN A 442 7.62 8.21 -13.41
CA ASN A 442 6.74 8.41 -12.26
C ASN A 442 7.36 7.83 -10.97
N ASN A 443 8.60 8.20 -10.69
CA ASN A 443 9.31 7.73 -9.51
C ASN A 443 8.74 8.37 -8.22
N LEU A 444 9.23 7.90 -7.07
CA LEU A 444 8.75 8.35 -5.76
C LEU A 444 8.94 9.86 -5.50
N GLY A 445 9.98 10.47 -6.07
CA GLY A 445 10.22 11.91 -5.99
C GLY A 445 9.16 12.71 -6.74
N VAL A 446 8.72 12.24 -7.92
CA VAL A 446 7.65 12.88 -8.70
C VAL A 446 6.34 12.93 -7.92
N TRP A 447 5.94 11.81 -7.31
CA TRP A 447 4.75 11.75 -6.44
C TRP A 447 4.79 12.81 -5.33
N ARG A 448 5.92 12.92 -4.64
CA ARG A 448 6.14 13.90 -3.56
C ARG A 448 6.05 15.33 -4.09
N ASP A 449 6.83 15.64 -5.12
CA ASP A 449 7.02 17.01 -5.59
C ASP A 449 5.74 17.55 -6.23
N ASP A 450 5.01 16.71 -6.96
CA ASP A 450 3.73 17.08 -7.56
C ASP A 450 2.66 17.36 -6.50
N PHE A 451 2.54 16.50 -5.47
CA PHE A 451 1.59 16.72 -4.38
C PHE A 451 1.92 17.99 -3.59
N LEU A 452 3.19 18.17 -3.23
CA LEU A 452 3.63 19.32 -2.45
C LEU A 452 3.52 20.62 -3.25
N ARG A 453 3.73 20.60 -4.57
CA ARG A 453 3.50 21.74 -5.46
C ARG A 453 2.04 22.19 -5.42
N ASP A 454 1.11 21.26 -5.60
CA ASP A 454 -0.34 21.58 -5.57
C ASP A 454 -0.79 22.01 -4.16
N LEU A 455 -0.23 21.44 -3.09
CA LEU A 455 -0.56 21.81 -1.71
C LEU A 455 -0.05 23.22 -1.32
N ARG A 456 1.19 23.53 -1.71
CA ARG A 456 1.77 24.88 -1.55
C ARG A 456 0.94 25.94 -2.29
N GLY A 457 0.36 25.54 -3.43
CA GLY A 457 -0.35 26.45 -4.34
C GLY A 457 0.61 27.39 -5.05
N ASP A 458 0.10 28.17 -6.00
CA ASP A 458 0.85 29.32 -6.52
C ASP A 458 1.01 30.31 -5.36
N ALA A 459 2.23 30.78 -5.12
CA ALA A 459 2.48 31.83 -4.14
C ALA A 459 1.50 32.98 -4.44
N LYS A 460 0.65 33.32 -3.47
CA LYS A 460 -0.17 34.53 -3.62
C LYS A 460 0.80 35.70 -3.90
N PRO A 461 0.61 36.45 -4.99
CA PRO A 461 1.46 37.60 -5.29
C PRO A 461 1.42 38.63 -4.17
#